data_AF-A0A379F182-F1
#
_entry.id   AF-A0A379F182-F1
#
_cell.length_a   1.000
_cell.length_b   1.000
_cell.length_c   1.000
_cell.angle_alpha   90.00
_cell.angle_beta   90.00
_cell.angle_gamma   90.00
#
_symmetry.space_group_name_H-M   'P 1'
#
loop_
_entity.id
_entity.type
_entity.pdbx_description
1 polymer ?
#
loop_
_entity_poly.entity_id
_entity_poly.type
_entity_poly.pdbx_seq_one_letter_code
_entity_poly.pdbx_strand_id
1 'polypeptide(L)'
;MFSNDNNVETLARLIERFKHYIGLQTEYVKLDIIEKMVRLLTAFAILIAIVGLLSITAIYFSFAAAYALQPLVGSLAYAFLIIGGIYLVFLIIILLFCQRLIQRPLVRFLVSLLMSK
;
A
#
# COMPACT_ATOMS: atom_id res chain seq x y z
N MET A 1 39.23 36.94 -28.28
CA MET A 1 39.13 35.47 -28.17
C MET A 1 39.38 35.12 -26.71
N PHE A 2 38.39 35.43 -25.89
CA PHE A 2 38.42 35.35 -24.43
C PHE A 2 37.08 34.74 -24.02
N SER A 3 37.09 33.82 -23.07
CA SER A 3 35.95 33.40 -22.20
C SER A 3 35.79 31.89 -21.99
N ASN A 4 36.69 31.02 -22.47
CA ASN A 4 36.51 29.57 -22.27
C ASN A 4 37.28 28.99 -21.06
N ASP A 5 38.45 29.52 -20.68
CA ASP A 5 39.30 28.85 -19.67
C ASP A 5 38.87 29.11 -18.21
N ASN A 6 38.35 30.30 -17.88
CA ASN A 6 37.92 30.60 -16.51
C ASN A 6 36.64 29.85 -16.09
N ASN A 7 35.80 29.48 -17.05
CA ASN A 7 34.54 28.79 -16.78
C ASN A 7 34.75 27.30 -16.48
N VAL A 8 35.73 26.67 -17.13
CA VAL A 8 36.07 25.25 -16.95
C VAL A 8 36.71 25.02 -15.58
N GLU A 9 37.56 25.93 -15.10
CA GLU A 9 38.09 25.87 -13.73
C GLU A 9 37.01 26.07 -12.66
N THR A 10 36.05 26.97 -12.92
CA THR A 10 34.93 27.21 -11.99
C THR A 10 33.97 26.02 -11.96
N LEU A 11 33.73 25.39 -13.12
CA LEU A 11 32.98 24.14 -13.26
C LEU A 11 33.68 22.97 -12.56
N ALA A 12 35.00 22.85 -12.69
CA ALA A 12 35.79 21.82 -12.00
C ALA A 12 35.72 22.00 -10.48
N ARG A 13 35.87 23.24 -9.97
CA ARG A 13 35.73 23.54 -8.53
C ARG A 13 34.31 23.33 -8.02
N LEU A 14 33.27 23.58 -8.84
CA LEU A 14 31.89 23.25 -8.48
C LEU A 14 31.66 21.74 -8.40
N ILE A 15 32.14 20.98 -9.39
CA ILE A 15 32.03 19.52 -9.43
C ILE A 15 32.75 18.88 -8.24
N GLU A 16 33.90 19.42 -7.84
CA GLU A 16 34.68 18.96 -6.70
C GLU A 16 33.99 19.26 -5.36
N ARG A 17 33.35 20.44 -5.24
CA ARG A 17 32.49 20.79 -4.08
C ARG A 17 31.23 19.92 -4.01
N PHE A 18 30.63 19.56 -5.16
CA PHE A 18 29.47 18.66 -5.22
C PHE A 18 29.84 17.21 -4.85
N LYS A 19 31.00 16.74 -5.29
CA LYS A 19 31.50 15.37 -5.02
C LYS A 19 31.79 15.15 -3.53
N HIS A 20 32.25 16.19 -2.84
CA HIS A 20 32.51 16.11 -1.40
C HIS A 20 31.22 16.09 -0.55
N TYR A 21 30.13 16.68 -1.04
CA TYR A 21 28.83 16.70 -0.35
C TYR A 21 28.08 15.35 -0.45
N ILE A 22 28.26 14.63 -1.56
CA ILE A 22 27.64 13.31 -1.78
C ILE A 22 28.32 12.22 -0.93
N GLY A 23 29.61 12.37 -0.63
CA GLY A 23 30.40 11.37 0.12
C GLY A 23 29.86 11.05 1.52
N LEU A 24 29.54 12.08 2.33
CA LEU A 24 29.04 11.88 3.70
C LEU A 24 27.54 11.57 3.80
N GLN A 25 26.77 11.82 2.74
CA GLN A 25 25.33 11.53 2.73
C GLN A 25 25.04 10.02 2.62
N THR A 26 25.99 9.24 2.12
CA THR A 26 25.82 7.80 1.86
C THR A 26 25.68 6.92 3.10
N GLU A 27 26.24 7.32 4.25
CA GLU A 27 26.19 6.53 5.48
C GLU A 27 24.90 6.78 6.27
N TYR A 28 24.47 8.05 6.36
CA TYR A 28 23.18 8.42 6.95
C TYR A 28 21.99 7.97 6.10
N VAL A 29 22.08 8.05 4.77
CA VAL A 29 21.01 7.55 3.88
C VAL A 29 20.89 6.02 3.97
N LYS A 30 21.98 5.26 4.16
CA LYS A 30 21.91 3.82 4.38
C LYS A 30 21.17 3.49 5.69
N LEU A 31 21.47 4.19 6.77
CA LEU A 31 20.81 3.97 8.05
C LEU A 31 19.32 4.34 8.00
N ASP A 32 18.99 5.45 7.35
CA ASP A 32 17.61 5.93 7.17
C ASP A 32 16.80 5.01 6.24
N ILE A 33 17.43 4.46 5.18
CA ILE A 33 16.83 3.41 4.34
C ILE A 33 16.58 2.14 5.14
N ILE A 34 17.54 1.68 5.95
CA ILE A 34 17.38 0.47 6.78
C ILE A 34 16.26 0.69 7.80
N GLU A 35 16.23 1.83 8.48
CA GLU A 35 15.17 2.14 9.44
C GLU A 35 13.79 2.17 8.77
N LYS A 36 13.70 2.77 7.57
CA LYS A 36 12.45 2.81 6.79
C LYS A 36 12.03 1.44 6.29
N MET A 37 12.98 0.59 5.87
CA MET A 37 12.74 -0.79 5.47
C MET A 37 12.27 -1.64 6.64
N VAL A 38 12.90 -1.52 7.81
CA VAL A 38 12.47 -2.21 9.04
C VAL A 38 11.09 -1.73 9.45
N ARG A 39 10.82 -0.42 9.44
CA ARG A 39 9.50 0.13 9.78
C ARG A 39 8.40 -0.34 8.81
N LEU A 40 8.71 -0.43 7.51
CA LEU A 40 7.85 -1.06 6.51
C LEU A 40 7.62 -2.54 6.81
N LEU A 41 8.69 -3.29 7.10
CA LEU A 41 8.62 -4.72 7.42
C LEU A 41 7.77 -4.96 8.67
N THR A 42 7.96 -4.17 9.72
CA THR A 42 7.16 -4.21 10.95
C THR A 42 5.71 -3.86 10.67
N ALA A 43 5.45 -2.81 9.88
CA ALA A 43 4.09 -2.45 9.48
C ALA A 43 3.42 -3.57 8.67
N PHE A 44 4.15 -4.21 7.74
CA PHE A 44 3.67 -5.37 7.01
C PHE A 44 3.41 -6.57 7.93
N ALA A 45 4.30 -6.86 8.87
CA ALA A 45 4.12 -7.95 9.83
C ALA A 45 2.88 -7.71 10.71
N ILE A 46 2.70 -6.50 11.22
CA ILE A 46 1.50 -6.11 11.99
C ILE A 46 0.25 -6.21 11.11
N LEU A 47 0.31 -5.72 9.86
CA LEU A 47 -0.81 -5.81 8.93
C LEU A 47 -1.19 -7.25 8.65
N ILE A 48 -0.22 -8.13 8.37
CA ILE A 48 -0.44 -9.55 8.15
C ILE A 48 -1.03 -10.20 9.40
N ALA A 49 -0.55 -9.86 10.59
CA ALA A 49 -1.10 -10.36 11.85
C ALA A 49 -2.57 -9.93 12.03
N ILE A 50 -2.89 -8.66 11.80
CA ILE A 50 -4.25 -8.12 11.91
C ILE A 50 -5.17 -8.75 10.86
N VAL A 51 -4.76 -8.79 9.59
CA VAL A 51 -5.53 -9.38 8.49
C VAL A 51 -5.72 -10.88 8.71
N GLY A 52 -4.69 -11.57 9.20
CA GLY A 52 -4.78 -12.98 9.58
C GLY A 52 -5.80 -13.20 10.69
N LEU A 53 -5.75 -12.41 11.76
CA LEU A 53 -6.69 -12.49 12.87
C LEU A 53 -8.13 -12.20 12.40
N LEU A 54 -8.32 -11.12 11.64
CA LEU A 54 -9.61 -10.78 11.04
C LEU A 54 -10.13 -11.87 10.12
N SER A 55 -9.26 -12.51 9.33
CA SER A 55 -9.66 -13.60 8.44
C SER A 55 -10.18 -14.79 9.24
N ILE A 56 -9.48 -15.18 10.31
CA ILE A 56 -9.93 -16.25 11.21
C ILE A 56 -11.29 -15.88 11.82
N THR A 57 -11.44 -14.67 12.36
CA THR A 57 -12.71 -14.19 12.92
C THR A 57 -13.84 -14.22 11.89
N ALA A 58 -13.59 -13.74 10.67
CA ALA A 58 -14.59 -13.71 9.59
C ALA A 58 -15.05 -15.12 9.17
N ILE A 59 -14.14 -16.08 9.15
CA ILE A 59 -14.46 -17.49 8.90
C ILE A 59 -15.40 -18.01 10.00
N TYR A 60 -15.02 -17.87 11.28
CA TYR A 60 -15.85 -18.33 12.40
C TYR A 60 -17.22 -17.64 12.43
N PHE A 61 -17.28 -16.35 12.10
CA PHE A 61 -18.54 -15.63 12.01
C PHE A 61 -19.44 -16.16 10.88
N SER A 62 -18.85 -16.53 9.73
CA SER A 62 -19.59 -17.19 8.65
C SER A 62 -20.11 -18.57 9.04
N PHE A 63 -19.33 -19.36 9.78
CA PHE A 63 -19.80 -20.63 10.35
C PHE A 63 -20.97 -20.42 11.31
N ALA A 64 -20.89 -19.43 12.20
CA ALA A 64 -21.98 -19.10 13.12
C ALA A 64 -23.26 -18.68 12.38
N ALA A 65 -23.13 -17.85 11.33
CA ALA A 65 -24.26 -17.46 10.49
C ALA A 65 -24.89 -18.69 9.79
N ALA A 66 -24.09 -19.61 9.28
CA ALA A 66 -24.58 -20.84 8.63
C ALA A 66 -25.31 -21.75 9.60
N TYR A 67 -24.78 -21.87 10.82
CA TYR A 67 -25.41 -22.65 11.87
C TYR A 67 -26.74 -22.03 12.34
N ALA A 68 -26.82 -20.70 12.41
CA ALA A 68 -28.06 -20.00 12.73
C ALA A 68 -29.13 -20.14 11.63
N LEU A 69 -28.71 -20.25 10.36
CA LEU A 69 -29.60 -20.48 9.21
C LEU A 69 -29.97 -21.95 8.99
N GLN A 70 -29.18 -22.90 9.50
CA GLN A 70 -29.45 -24.33 9.40
C GLN A 70 -30.88 -24.74 9.83
N PRO A 71 -31.43 -24.31 10.99
CA PRO A 71 -32.78 -24.71 11.41
C PRO A 71 -33.88 -24.19 10.47
N LEU A 72 -33.67 -23.08 9.75
CA LEU A 72 -34.62 -22.56 8.77
C LEU A 72 -34.58 -23.34 7.44
N VAL A 73 -33.38 -23.74 7.02
CA VAL A 73 -33.14 -24.36 5.72
C VAL A 73 -33.24 -25.89 5.78
N GLY A 74 -33.15 -26.48 6.97
CA GLY A 74 -33.23 -27.92 7.22
C GLY A 74 -31.98 -28.70 6.79
N SER A 75 -31.05 -28.08 6.04
CA SER A 75 -29.80 -28.69 5.61
C SER A 75 -28.64 -27.70 5.64
N LEU A 76 -27.53 -28.16 6.23
CA LEU A 76 -26.32 -27.39 6.50
C LEU A 76 -25.62 -26.96 5.19
N ALA A 77 -25.67 -27.80 4.16
CA ALA A 77 -25.09 -27.51 2.85
C ALA A 77 -25.78 -26.32 2.15
N TYR A 78 -27.11 -26.27 2.18
CA TYR A 78 -27.87 -25.17 1.58
C TYR A 78 -27.71 -23.87 2.37
N ALA A 79 -27.57 -23.93 3.71
CA ALA A 79 -27.28 -22.75 4.52
C ALA A 79 -25.94 -22.10 4.12
N PHE A 80 -24.88 -22.89 3.93
CA PHE A 80 -23.60 -22.38 3.41
C PHE A 80 -23.71 -21.80 2.00
N LEU A 81 -24.49 -22.43 1.13
CA LEU A 81 -24.67 -21.96 -0.25
C LEU A 81 -25.37 -20.59 -0.28
N ILE A 82 -26.40 -20.40 0.54
CA ILE A 82 -27.10 -19.12 0.69
C ILE A 82 -26.16 -18.03 1.21
N ILE A 83 -25.39 -18.31 2.27
CA ILE A 83 -24.46 -17.33 2.86
C ILE A 83 -23.33 -17.00 1.89
N GLY A 84 -22.76 -18.01 1.23
CA GLY A 84 -21.74 -17.80 0.19
C GLY A 84 -22.27 -16.95 -0.96
N GLY A 85 -23.52 -17.18 -1.38
CA GLY A 85 -24.21 -16.36 -2.37
C GLY A 85 -24.36 -14.90 -1.92
N ILE A 86 -24.77 -14.66 -0.66
CA ILE A 86 -24.87 -13.31 -0.08
C ILE A 86 -23.50 -12.63 -0.07
N TYR A 87 -22.43 -13.32 0.35
CA TYR A 87 -21.07 -12.78 0.31
C TYR A 87 -20.60 -12.45 -1.10
N LEU A 88 -20.95 -13.27 -2.10
CA LEU A 88 -20.64 -13.00 -3.51
C LEU A 88 -21.32 -11.72 -4.01
N VAL A 89 -22.61 -11.54 -3.68
CA VAL A 89 -23.35 -10.32 -4.02
C VAL A 89 -22.74 -9.10 -3.32
N PHE A 90 -22.42 -9.22 -2.03
CA PHE A 90 -21.74 -8.15 -1.28
C PHE A 90 -20.38 -7.80 -1.91
N LEU A 91 -19.60 -8.80 -2.31
CA LEU A 91 -18.32 -8.61 -2.98
C LEU A 91 -18.49 -7.87 -4.32
N ILE A 92 -19.49 -8.24 -5.13
CA ILE A 92 -19.80 -7.54 -6.39
C ILE A 92 -20.18 -6.07 -6.13
N ILE A 93 -21.02 -5.81 -5.13
CA ILE A 93 -21.40 -4.45 -4.73
C ILE A 93 -20.16 -3.66 -4.29
N ILE A 94 -19.30 -4.25 -3.45
CA ILE A 94 -18.05 -3.63 -3.00
C ILE A 94 -17.12 -3.37 -4.18
N LEU A 95 -16.98 -4.28 -5.15
CA LEU A 95 -16.15 -4.06 -6.35
C LEU A 95 -16.66 -2.89 -7.21
N LEU A 96 -17.97 -2.82 -7.42
CA LEU A 96 -18.61 -1.72 -8.15
C LEU A 96 -18.43 -0.39 -7.41
N PHE A 97 -18.55 -0.39 -6.09
CA PHE A 97 -18.30 0.78 -5.25
C PHE A 97 -16.81 1.14 -5.16
N CYS A 98 -15.89 0.17 -5.10
CA CYS A 98 -14.45 0.38 -5.08
C CYS A 98 -13.96 1.04 -6.37
N GLN A 99 -14.49 0.62 -7.52
CA GLN A 99 -14.24 1.31 -8.80
C GLN A 99 -14.62 2.79 -8.69
N ARG A 100 -15.76 3.13 -8.08
CA ARG A 100 -16.23 4.53 -7.92
C ARG A 100 -15.50 5.30 -6.81
N LEU A 101 -15.18 4.65 -5.69
CA LEU A 101 -14.63 5.23 -4.47
C LEU A 101 -13.10 5.32 -4.46
N ILE A 102 -12.38 4.42 -5.13
CA ILE A 102 -10.91 4.43 -5.20
C ILE A 102 -10.44 5.24 -6.41
N GLN A 103 -11.05 5.10 -7.59
CA GLN A 103 -10.60 5.86 -8.78
C GLN A 103 -10.67 7.38 -8.56
N ARG A 104 -11.71 7.90 -7.91
CA ARG A 104 -11.88 9.35 -7.70
C ARG A 104 -10.79 9.98 -6.81
N PRO A 105 -10.44 9.44 -5.64
CA PRO A 105 -9.33 9.93 -4.83
C PRO A 105 -7.97 9.57 -5.43
N LEU A 106 -7.79 8.41 -6.08
CA LEU A 106 -6.52 8.04 -6.70
C LEU A 106 -6.16 9.01 -7.84
N VAL A 107 -7.11 9.31 -8.73
CA VAL A 107 -6.89 10.28 -9.82
C VAL A 107 -6.63 11.67 -9.25
N ARG A 108 -7.35 12.11 -8.20
CA ARG A 108 -7.06 13.38 -7.53
C ARG A 108 -5.67 13.41 -6.88
N PHE A 109 -5.23 12.31 -6.29
CA PHE A 109 -3.90 12.18 -5.68
C PHE A 109 -2.79 12.17 -6.74
N LEU A 110 -2.96 11.41 -7.83
CA LEU A 110 -2.04 11.42 -8.96
C LEU A 110 -1.98 12.81 -9.62
N VAL A 111 -3.11 13.48 -9.77
CA VAL A 111 -3.17 14.86 -10.29
C VAL A 111 -2.49 15.83 -9.34
N SER A 112 -2.70 15.77 -8.01
CA SER A 112 -2.01 16.66 -7.07
C SER A 112 -0.50 16.41 -7.01
N LEU A 113 -0.06 15.17 -7.18
CA LEU A 113 1.36 14.83 -7.23
C LEU A 113 2.03 15.33 -8.52
N LEU A 114 1.32 15.25 -9.66
CA LEU A 114 1.84 15.63 -10.97
C LEU A 114 1.74 17.15 -11.23
N MET A 115 0.70 17.82 -10.73
CA MET A 115 0.57 19.29 -10.79
C MET A 115 1.41 20.03 -9.74
N SER A 116 2.06 19.33 -8.82
CA SER A 116 3.05 19.91 -7.92
C SER A 116 4.40 20.07 -8.61
N LYS A 117 4.43 20.77 -9.75
CA LYS A 117 5.66 21.20 -10.43
C LYS A 117 5.59 22.67 -10.80
#